data_AF-A0A182VDH1-F1
#
_entry.id   AF-A0A182VDH1-F1
#
_cell.length_a   1.000
_cell.length_b   1.000
_cell.length_c   1.000
_cell.angle_alpha   90.00
_cell.angle_beta   90.00
_cell.angle_gamma   90.00
#
_symmetry.space_group_name_H-M   'P 1'
#
loop_
_entity.id
_entity.type
_entity.pdbx_description
1 polymer ?
#
loop_
_entity_poly.entity_id
_entity_poly.type
_entity_poly.pdbx_seq_one_letter_code
_entity_poly.pdbx_strand_id
1 'polypeptide(L)'
;LNDSMSILKHEFNEFLDMNSSAWYMFISTSRAFALWLDVVCVLYIGIITISFLVGNSNQMLGGSVGLAITKTISLVGMCQWGMRQSAELENQMVSVERVNEYTNLPSEPPLETAPKHRPQRNWPEHGTIRFNNVDLRYSDDGERNG
;
A
#
# COMPACT_ATOMS: atom_id res chain seq x y z
N LEU A 1 25.35 -26.92 -5.69
CA LEU A 1 25.16 -25.74 -6.56
C LEU A 1 23.77 -25.74 -7.22
N ASN A 2 23.36 -26.84 -7.88
CA ASN A 2 21.98 -27.00 -8.37
C ASN A 2 20.93 -26.94 -7.24
N ASP A 3 21.19 -27.58 -6.11
CA ASP A 3 20.24 -27.60 -4.99
C ASP A 3 20.06 -26.21 -4.36
N SER A 4 21.15 -25.47 -4.12
CA SER A 4 21.09 -24.10 -3.60
C SER A 4 20.33 -23.15 -4.54
N MET A 5 20.54 -23.28 -5.86
CA MET A 5 19.79 -22.48 -6.84
C MET A 5 18.29 -22.86 -6.86
N SER A 6 17.95 -24.13 -6.63
CA SER A 6 16.56 -24.56 -6.57
C SER A 6 15.84 -24.05 -5.33
N ILE A 7 16.51 -24.02 -4.17
CA ILE A 7 15.98 -23.45 -2.92
C ILE A 7 15.72 -21.95 -3.11
N LEU A 8 16.69 -21.22 -3.64
CA LEU A 8 16.57 -19.77 -3.85
C LEU A 8 15.44 -19.44 -4.85
N LYS A 9 15.28 -20.24 -5.90
CA LYS A 9 14.16 -20.12 -6.84
C LYS A 9 12.80 -20.39 -6.18
N HIS A 10 12.73 -21.42 -5.33
CA HIS A 10 11.50 -21.74 -4.59
C HIS A 10 11.10 -20.57 -3.68
N GLU A 11 12.03 -20.07 -2.88
CA GLU A 11 11.79 -18.97 -1.96
C GLU A 11 11.43 -17.67 -2.67
N PHE A 12 12.10 -17.38 -3.79
CA PHE A 12 11.73 -16.25 -4.66
C PHE A 12 10.31 -16.38 -5.23
N ASN A 13 9.94 -17.57 -5.70
CA ASN A 13 8.60 -17.82 -6.22
C ASN A 13 7.53 -17.69 -5.12
N GLU A 14 7.83 -18.11 -3.90
CA GLU A 14 6.90 -17.98 -2.77
C GLU A 14 6.58 -16.50 -2.46
N PHE A 15 7.61 -15.64 -2.45
CA PHE A 15 7.41 -14.19 -2.30
C PHE A 15 6.64 -13.57 -3.47
N LEU A 16 6.93 -14.00 -4.71
CA LEU A 16 6.20 -13.54 -5.89
C LEU A 16 4.73 -13.96 -5.86
N ASP A 17 4.44 -15.20 -5.47
CA ASP A 17 3.08 -15.73 -5.38
C ASP A 17 2.29 -15.00 -4.30
N MET A 18 2.91 -14.70 -3.16
CA MET A 18 2.27 -13.91 -2.11
C MET A 18 1.89 -12.52 -2.60
N ASN A 19 2.84 -11.79 -3.22
CA ASN A 19 2.56 -10.47 -3.79
C ASN A 19 1.50 -10.52 -4.91
N SER A 20 1.62 -11.49 -5.81
CA SER A 20 0.70 -11.66 -6.95
C SER A 20 -0.71 -12.03 -6.49
N SER A 21 -0.84 -12.86 -5.45
CA SER A 21 -2.13 -13.23 -4.89
C SER A 21 -2.85 -12.04 -4.26
N ALA A 22 -2.14 -11.18 -3.53
CA ALA A 22 -2.69 -9.95 -2.98
C ALA A 22 -3.17 -8.99 -4.08
N TRP A 23 -2.35 -8.80 -5.12
CA TRP A 23 -2.72 -8.00 -6.29
C TRP A 23 -3.95 -8.57 -7.02
N TYR A 24 -4.03 -9.89 -7.15
CA TYR A 24 -5.16 -10.56 -7.76
C TYR A 24 -6.44 -10.38 -6.93
N MET A 25 -6.37 -10.52 -5.60
CA MET A 25 -7.50 -10.25 -4.69
C MET A 25 -7.99 -8.81 -4.83
N PHE A 26 -7.08 -7.84 -4.96
CA PHE A 26 -7.40 -6.44 -5.17
C PHE A 26 -8.18 -6.22 -6.48
N ILE A 27 -7.69 -6.77 -7.60
CA ILE A 27 -8.39 -6.69 -8.90
C ILE A 27 -9.75 -7.38 -8.84
N SER A 28 -9.81 -8.58 -8.25
CA SER A 28 -11.03 -9.38 -8.13
C SER A 28 -12.11 -8.64 -7.35
N THR A 29 -11.76 -8.04 -6.20
CA THR A 29 -12.68 -7.25 -5.38
C THR A 29 -13.18 -6.01 -6.12
N SER A 30 -12.28 -5.30 -6.81
CA SER A 30 -12.64 -4.15 -7.65
C SER A 30 -13.62 -4.53 -8.76
N ARG A 31 -13.41 -5.69 -9.39
CA ARG A 31 -14.31 -6.23 -10.44
C ARG A 31 -15.66 -6.63 -9.86
N ALA A 32 -15.68 -7.31 -8.72
CA ALA A 32 -16.91 -7.70 -8.05
C ALA A 32 -17.77 -6.49 -7.68
N PHE A 33 -17.14 -5.43 -7.13
CA PHE A 33 -17.84 -4.18 -6.84
C PHE A 33 -18.39 -3.50 -8.09
N ALA A 34 -17.62 -3.45 -9.18
CA ALA A 34 -18.10 -2.93 -10.45
C ALA A 34 -19.34 -3.69 -10.96
N LEU A 35 -19.33 -5.02 -10.88
CA LEU A 35 -20.49 -5.86 -11.24
C LEU A 35 -21.71 -5.55 -10.36
N TRP A 36 -21.53 -5.36 -9.05
CA TRP A 36 -22.62 -4.97 -8.16
C TRP A 36 -23.23 -3.62 -8.52
N LEU A 37 -22.39 -2.63 -8.87
CA LEU A 37 -22.88 -1.33 -9.35
C LEU A 37 -23.63 -1.45 -10.68
N ASP A 38 -23.14 -2.28 -11.60
CA ASP A 38 -23.81 -2.52 -12.89
C ASP A 38 -25.19 -3.17 -12.68
N VAL A 39 -25.30 -4.13 -11.74
CA VAL A 39 -26.58 -4.73 -11.35
C VAL A 39 -27.55 -3.67 -10.81
N VAL A 40 -27.10 -2.78 -9.94
CA VAL A 40 -27.94 -1.67 -9.42
C VAL A 40 -28.38 -0.74 -10.55
N CYS A 41 -27.50 -0.43 -11.51
CA CYS A 41 -27.83 0.36 -12.69
C CYS A 41 -28.93 -0.31 -13.53
N VAL A 42 -28.79 -1.60 -13.83
CA VAL A 42 -29.78 -2.35 -14.62
C VAL A 42 -31.12 -2.43 -13.90
N LEU A 43 -31.12 -2.68 -12.58
CA LEU A 43 -32.33 -2.68 -11.77
C LEU A 43 -33.01 -1.30 -11.78
N TYR A 44 -32.24 -0.22 -11.62
CA TYR A 44 -32.76 1.14 -11.67
C TYR A 44 -33.38 1.48 -13.03
N ILE A 45 -32.68 1.16 -14.13
CA ILE A 45 -33.22 1.34 -15.48
C ILE A 45 -34.50 0.52 -15.65
N GLY A 46 -34.53 -0.73 -15.18
CA GLY A 46 -35.71 -1.59 -15.23
C GLY A 46 -36.91 -1.01 -14.47
N ILE A 47 -36.69 -0.46 -13.27
CA ILE A 47 -37.76 0.19 -12.49
C ILE A 47 -38.29 1.41 -13.25
N ILE A 48 -37.40 2.22 -13.83
CA ILE A 48 -37.77 3.43 -14.56
C ILE A 48 -38.54 3.11 -15.85
N THR A 49 -38.12 2.08 -16.60
CA THR A 49 -38.83 1.66 -17.82
C THR A 49 -40.20 1.08 -17.50
N ILE A 50 -40.33 0.24 -16.46
CA ILE A 50 -41.62 -0.28 -16.01
C ILE A 50 -42.52 0.85 -15.50
N SER A 51 -41.98 1.78 -14.70
CA SER A 51 -42.74 2.92 -14.18
C SER A 51 -43.25 3.83 -15.29
N PHE A 52 -42.48 3.99 -16.38
CA PHE A 52 -42.93 4.72 -17.56
C PHE A 52 -44.02 3.97 -18.34
N LEU A 53 -43.93 2.64 -18.42
CA LEU A 53 -44.91 1.79 -19.11
C LEU A 53 -46.26 1.74 -18.36
N VAL A 54 -46.23 1.71 -17.02
CA VAL A 54 -47.41 1.56 -16.16
C VAL A 54 -47.97 2.92 -15.72
N GLY A 55 -47.14 3.95 -15.59
CA GLY A 55 -47.54 5.30 -15.23
C GLY A 55 -48.29 5.99 -16.36
N ASN A 56 -49.38 6.69 -16.02
CA ASN A 56 -50.18 7.44 -16.99
C ASN A 56 -49.27 8.40 -17.79
N SER A 57 -49.14 8.16 -19.10
CA SER A 57 -48.23 8.84 -20.04
C SER A 57 -48.42 10.36 -20.14
N ASN A 58 -49.50 10.90 -19.56
CA ASN A 58 -49.86 12.31 -19.59
C ASN A 58 -49.08 13.21 -18.59
N GLN A 59 -48.32 12.67 -17.63
CA GLN A 59 -47.61 13.48 -16.63
C GLN A 59 -46.08 13.36 -16.64
N MET A 60 -45.50 12.33 -17.25
CA MET A 60 -44.04 12.11 -17.24
C MET A 60 -43.42 12.44 -18.61
N LEU A 61 -42.74 13.59 -18.71
CA LEU A 61 -41.89 13.89 -19.86
C LEU A 61 -40.76 12.85 -19.94
N GLY A 62 -40.72 12.05 -21.00
CA GLY A 62 -39.67 11.05 -21.23
C GLY A 62 -38.23 11.62 -21.19
N GLY A 63 -38.08 12.93 -21.42
CA GLY A 63 -36.81 13.65 -21.24
C GLY A 63 -36.26 13.60 -19.80
N SER A 64 -37.12 13.73 -18.78
CA SER A 64 -36.71 13.67 -17.37
C SER A 64 -36.22 12.27 -16.98
N VAL A 65 -36.84 11.23 -17.55
CA VAL A 65 -36.44 9.83 -17.38
C VAL A 65 -35.08 9.56 -18.02
N GLY A 66 -34.89 9.98 -19.28
CA GLY A 66 -33.61 9.85 -19.97
C GLY A 66 -32.47 10.58 -19.26
N LEU A 67 -32.74 11.76 -18.70
CA LEU A 67 -31.79 12.50 -17.87
C LEU A 67 -31.41 11.71 -16.60
N ALA A 68 -32.38 11.15 -15.86
CA ALA A 68 -32.11 10.37 -14.65
C ALA A 68 -31.24 9.12 -14.93
N ILE A 69 -31.55 8.39 -16.02
CA ILE A 69 -30.76 7.23 -16.45
C ILE A 69 -29.33 7.64 -16.79
N THR A 70 -29.17 8.67 -17.63
CA THR A 70 -27.85 9.13 -18.09
C THR A 70 -26.99 9.59 -16.91
N LYS A 71 -27.57 10.34 -15.96
CA LYS A 71 -26.88 10.78 -14.75
C LYS A 71 -26.44 9.61 -13.88
N THR A 72 -27.27 8.58 -13.73
CA THR A 72 -26.94 7.38 -12.95
C THR A 72 -25.79 6.60 -13.58
N ILE A 73 -25.83 6.39 -14.90
CA ILE A 73 -24.74 5.71 -15.63
C ILE A 73 -23.43 6.49 -15.49
N SER A 74 -23.46 7.82 -15.69
CA SER A 74 -22.27 8.66 -15.50
C SER A 74 -21.72 8.58 -14.07
N LEU A 75 -22.59 8.59 -13.06
CA LEU A 75 -22.18 8.47 -11.66
C LEU A 75 -21.50 7.12 -11.39
N VAL A 76 -22.06 6.01 -11.88
CA VAL A 76 -21.45 4.69 -11.72
C VAL A 76 -20.08 4.60 -12.39
N GLY A 77 -19.94 5.15 -13.60
CA GLY A 77 -18.64 5.23 -14.27
C GLY A 77 -17.61 6.04 -13.45
N MET A 78 -18.03 7.17 -12.87
CA MET A 78 -17.16 7.97 -11.99
C MET A 78 -16.80 7.22 -10.69
N CYS A 79 -17.72 6.48 -10.08
CA CYS A 79 -17.44 5.66 -8.90
C CYS A 79 -16.43 4.55 -9.20
N GLN A 80 -16.58 3.84 -10.33
CA GLN A 80 -15.63 2.82 -10.76
C GLN A 80 -14.24 3.41 -10.99
N TRP A 81 -14.14 4.58 -11.65
CA TRP A 81 -12.89 5.29 -11.83
C TRP A 81 -12.29 5.75 -10.50
N GLY A 82 -13.11 6.34 -9.62
CA GLY A 82 -12.70 6.80 -8.30
C GLY A 82 -12.14 5.69 -7.42
N MET A 83 -12.72 4.49 -7.47
CA MET A 83 -12.19 3.32 -6.77
C MET A 83 -10.78 2.96 -7.25
N ARG A 84 -10.54 2.97 -8.57
CA ARG A 84 -9.19 2.72 -9.12
C ARG A 84 -8.19 3.77 -8.64
N GLN A 85 -8.60 5.05 -8.64
CA GLN A 85 -7.75 6.13 -8.14
C GLN A 85 -7.46 6.00 -6.65
N SER A 86 -8.44 5.58 -5.84
CA SER A 86 -8.26 5.38 -4.40
C SER A 86 -7.23 4.30 -4.12
N ALA A 87 -7.24 3.21 -4.88
CA ALA A 87 -6.29 2.13 -4.70
C ALA A 87 -4.88 2.47 -5.19
N GLU A 88 -4.77 3.22 -6.30
CA GLU A 88 -3.49 3.76 -6.75
C GLU A 88 -2.88 4.67 -5.68
N LEU A 89 -3.71 5.52 -5.06
CA LEU A 89 -3.30 6.37 -3.94
C LEU A 89 -2.82 5.53 -2.75
N GLU A 90 -3.56 4.49 -2.37
CA GLU A 90 -3.18 3.61 -1.25
C GLU A 90 -1.83 2.93 -1.50
N ASN A 91 -1.59 2.41 -2.70
CA ASN A 91 -0.29 1.85 -3.09
C ASN A 91 0.85 2.88 -2.98
N GLN A 92 0.59 4.13 -3.37
CA GLN A 92 1.59 5.20 -3.28
C GLN A 92 1.84 5.63 -1.82
N MET A 93 0.82 5.61 -0.97
CA MET A 93 0.92 5.99 0.44
C MET A 93 1.81 5.04 1.25
N VAL A 94 1.93 3.76 0.88
CA VAL A 94 2.86 2.81 1.52
C VAL A 94 4.31 3.31 1.46
N SER A 95 4.72 3.96 0.36
CA SER A 95 6.07 4.53 0.24
C SER A 95 6.27 5.70 1.22
N VAL A 96 5.25 6.56 1.34
CA VAL A 96 5.27 7.71 2.26
C VAL A 96 5.33 7.24 3.71
N GLU A 97 4.57 6.21 4.06
CA GLU A 97 4.59 5.59 5.40
C GLU A 97 6.00 5.12 5.76
N ARG A 98 6.68 4.39 4.85
CA ARG A 98 8.06 3.94 5.07
C ARG A 98 9.03 5.09 5.26
N VAL A 99 8.94 6.15 4.45
CA VAL A 99 9.80 7.33 4.60
C VAL A 99 9.59 7.96 5.97
N ASN A 100 8.33 8.11 6.39
CA ASN A 100 8.02 8.64 7.71
C ASN A 100 8.53 7.73 8.83
N GLU A 101 8.44 6.41 8.69
CA GLU A 101 9.02 5.45 9.63
C GLU A 101 10.54 5.67 9.76
N TYR A 102 11.27 5.77 8.65
CA TYR A 102 12.71 6.03 8.64
C TYR A 102 13.11 7.36 9.26
N THR A 103 12.28 8.39 9.18
CA THR A 103 12.56 9.67 9.87
C THR A 103 12.44 9.61 11.38
N ASN A 104 11.71 8.63 11.91
CA ASN A 104 11.46 8.48 13.35
C ASN A 104 12.35 7.43 14.03
N LEU A 105 13.25 6.77 13.29
CA LEU A 105 14.19 5.82 13.86
C LEU A 105 15.15 6.50 14.86
N PRO A 106 15.57 5.80 15.93
CA PRO A 106 16.57 6.32 16.85
C PRO A 106 17.86 6.62 16.08
N SER A 107 18.27 7.89 16.10
CA SER A 107 19.48 8.32 15.42
C SER A 107 20.70 7.74 16.13
N GLU A 108 21.68 7.29 15.33
CA GLU A 108 23.00 6.96 15.84
C GLU A 108 23.64 8.18 16.55
N PRO A 109 24.60 7.96 17.46
CA PRO A 109 25.32 9.05 18.10
C PRO A 109 25.86 10.04 17.05
N PRO A 110 25.83 11.36 17.32
CA PRO A 110 26.26 12.37 16.37
C PRO A 110 27.65 12.07 15.78
N LEU A 111 27.77 12.23 14.46
CA LEU A 111 29.02 11.99 13.72
C LEU A 111 30.19 12.79 14.32
N GLU A 112 29.92 14.01 14.77
CA GLU A 112 30.90 14.81 15.48
C GLU A 112 30.78 14.64 16.98
N THR A 113 31.87 14.23 17.60
CA THR A 113 32.02 14.24 19.04
C THR A 113 31.80 15.67 19.58
N ALA A 114 30.99 15.79 20.63
CA ALA A 114 30.71 17.07 21.28
C ALA A 114 32.03 17.81 21.60
N PRO A 115 32.09 19.16 21.49
CA PRO A 115 33.35 19.92 21.64
C PRO A 115 34.13 19.61 22.92
N LYS A 116 33.43 19.28 24.02
CA LYS A 116 34.03 18.91 25.31
C LYS A 116 34.77 17.55 25.32
N HIS A 117 34.45 16.67 24.38
CA HIS A 117 35.00 15.30 24.28
C HIS A 117 35.85 15.11 23.01
N ARG A 118 36.09 16.17 22.23
CA ARG A 118 36.93 16.06 21.03
C ARG A 118 38.36 15.75 21.45
N PRO A 119 39.00 14.75 20.83
CA PRO A 119 40.41 14.48 21.09
C PRO A 119 41.28 15.66 20.63
N GLN A 120 42.46 15.78 21.23
CA GLN A 120 43.41 16.84 20.86
C GLN A 120 43.86 16.69 19.40
N ARG A 121 44.34 17.77 18.80
CA ARG A 121 44.71 17.80 17.37
C ARG A 121 45.83 16.81 17.00
N ASN A 122 46.65 16.41 17.97
CA ASN A 122 47.72 15.41 17.83
C ASN A 122 47.25 13.97 18.11
N TRP A 123 45.95 13.73 18.32
CA TRP A 123 45.42 12.38 18.52
C TRP A 123 45.24 11.63 17.18
N PRO A 124 45.55 10.33 17.11
CA PRO A 124 46.26 9.54 18.12
C PRO A 124 47.77 9.70 17.99
N GLU A 125 48.46 10.02 19.11
CA GLU A 125 49.90 10.34 19.10
C GLU A 125 50.78 9.09 19.00
N HIS A 126 50.39 8.00 19.66
CA HIS A 126 51.15 6.74 19.73
C HIS A 126 50.38 5.52 19.20
N GLY A 127 49.16 5.71 18.66
CA GLY A 127 48.35 4.67 18.01
C GLY A 127 48.12 3.39 18.82
N THR A 128 48.25 3.42 20.14
CA THR A 128 48.18 2.22 20.98
C THR A 128 46.74 1.89 21.35
N ILE A 129 46.31 0.65 21.06
CA ILE A 129 44.97 0.15 21.40
C ILE A 129 45.11 -0.86 22.54
N ARG A 130 44.37 -0.65 23.63
CA ARG A 130 44.29 -1.57 24.76
C ARG A 130 42.85 -1.97 25.00
N PHE A 131 42.55 -3.27 24.87
CA PHE A 131 41.26 -3.83 25.26
C PHE A 131 41.33 -4.21 26.74
N ASN A 132 40.33 -3.81 27.53
CA ASN A 132 40.21 -4.18 28.93
C ASN A 132 38.78 -4.63 29.21
N ASN A 133 38.58 -5.94 29.38
CA ASN A 133 37.29 -6.56 29.70
C ASN A 133 36.15 -6.12 28.76
N VAL A 134 36.40 -6.17 27.45
CA VAL A 134 35.45 -5.77 26.40
C VAL A 134 34.63 -6.97 25.97
N ASP A 135 33.32 -6.86 26.09
CA ASP A 135 32.33 -7.80 25.55
C ASP A 135 31.48 -7.09 24.49
N LEU A 136 31.19 -7.78 23.40
CA LEU A 136 30.34 -7.28 22.32
C LEU A 136 29.11 -8.18 22.21
N ARG A 137 27.95 -7.54 22.05
CA ARG A 137 26.69 -8.23 21.82
C ARG A 137 25.99 -7.60 20.63
N TYR A 138 25.54 -8.44 19.71
CA TYR A 138 24.95 -7.98 18.45
C TYR A 138 23.48 -7.57 18.59
N SER A 139 22.78 -8.07 19.61
CA SER A 139 21.37 -7.78 19.85
C SER A 139 21.11 -7.82 21.35
N ASP A 140 20.22 -6.94 21.84
CA ASP A 140 19.90 -6.83 23.27
C ASP A 140 19.26 -8.09 23.88
N ASP A 141 18.93 -9.08 23.06
CA ASP A 141 18.34 -10.38 23.46
C ASP A 141 19.24 -11.61 23.21
N GLY A 142 20.41 -11.49 22.56
CA GLY A 142 21.28 -12.65 22.27
C GLY A 142 22.02 -13.21 23.51
N GLU A 143 22.22 -14.52 23.65
CA GLU A 143 22.94 -15.06 24.82
C GLU A 143 24.37 -14.49 24.93
N ARG A 144 24.79 -14.16 26.16
CA ARG A 144 26.17 -13.79 26.49
C ARG A 144 27.04 -15.04 26.38
N ASN A 145 27.59 -15.28 25.20
CA ASN A 145 28.68 -16.24 25.07
C ASN A 145 29.92 -15.60 25.70
N GLY A 146 30.29 -16.10 26.87
CA GLY A 146 31.40 -15.59 27.69
C GLY A 146 32.78 -15.95 27.17
#